data_AF-A0A3D8QQM6-F1
#
_entry.id   AF-A0A3D8QQM6-F1
#
_cell.length_a   1.000
_cell.length_b   1.000
_cell.length_c   1.000
_cell.angle_alpha   90.00
_cell.angle_beta   90.00
_cell.angle_gamma   90.00
#
_symmetry.space_group_name_H-M   'P 1'
#
loop_
_entity.id
_entity.type
_entity.pdbx_description
1 polymer ?
#
loop_
_entity_poly.entity_id
_entity_poly.type
_entity_poly.pdbx_seq_one_letter_code
_entity_poly.pdbx_strand_id
1 'polypeptide(L)'
;MAVSTSAATVAVPTPSYLFSATVNLGKNLDPIPLLEGGTRIVEPITGGTISGPAFNATIEGGLAAPIIIRDDTGNGTKAQMAFIYAYGHASDGSPFYIDESGVGTGSSQTTRLIIQVGGQYQDLQSKYVLGQPSVNAARTVALVECFSVPLPV
;
A
#
# COMPACT_ATOMS: atom_id res chain seq x y z
N MET A 1 25.92 34.45 24.69
CA MET A 1 25.71 34.09 23.27
C MET A 1 24.32 33.49 23.15
N ALA A 2 23.40 34.13 22.44
CA ALA A 2 22.07 33.59 22.20
C ALA A 2 22.12 32.68 20.97
N VAL A 3 21.76 31.41 21.12
CA VAL A 3 21.60 30.48 20.01
C VAL A 3 20.24 30.79 19.37
N SER A 4 20.25 31.43 18.21
CA SER A 4 19.04 31.61 17.40
C SER A 4 18.72 30.28 16.71
N THR A 5 17.75 29.55 17.23
CA THR A 5 17.15 28.42 16.51
C THR A 5 16.26 29.00 15.41
N SER A 6 16.72 29.04 14.16
CA SER A 6 15.82 29.29 13.04
C SER A 6 14.86 28.11 12.94
N ALA A 7 13.55 28.36 13.04
CA ALA A 7 12.57 27.33 12.76
C ALA A 7 12.77 26.83 11.32
N ALA A 8 12.99 25.53 11.14
CA ALA A 8 13.07 24.95 9.80
C ALA A 8 11.73 25.17 9.09
N THR A 9 11.76 25.86 7.95
CA THR A 9 10.57 26.06 7.12
C THR A 9 10.16 24.70 6.55
N VAL A 10 8.96 24.23 6.89
CA VAL A 10 8.42 22.98 6.36
C VAL A 10 8.10 23.18 4.87
N ALA A 11 8.84 22.51 4.00
CA ALA A 11 8.56 22.47 2.57
C ALA A 11 7.49 21.41 2.25
N VAL A 12 6.63 21.68 1.27
CA VAL A 12 5.70 20.68 0.73
C VAL A 12 6.53 19.59 0.04
N PRO A 13 6.46 18.33 0.47
CA PRO A 13 7.22 17.27 -0.18
C PRO A 13 6.64 16.95 -1.56
N THR A 14 7.50 16.85 -2.57
CA THR A 14 7.11 16.42 -3.92
C THR A 14 7.42 14.93 -4.09
N PRO A 15 6.41 14.06 -4.27
CA PRO A 15 6.66 12.63 -4.44
C PRO A 15 7.40 12.33 -5.75
N SER A 16 8.22 11.27 -5.74
CA SER A 16 8.93 10.75 -6.92
C SER A 16 8.58 9.29 -7.15
N TYR A 17 8.26 8.93 -8.39
CA TYR A 17 7.87 7.56 -8.76
C TYR A 17 8.95 6.53 -8.41
N LEU A 18 8.53 5.35 -7.94
CA LEU A 18 9.41 4.23 -7.59
C LEU A 18 9.15 2.99 -8.45
N PHE A 19 7.92 2.48 -8.43
CA PHE A 19 7.52 1.23 -9.09
C PHE A 19 5.99 1.10 -9.11
N SER A 20 5.50 0.13 -9.87
CA SER A 20 4.12 -0.35 -9.81
C SER A 20 4.07 -1.82 -9.38
N ALA A 21 3.00 -2.19 -8.68
CA ALA A 21 2.73 -3.57 -8.28
C ALA A 21 1.42 -4.05 -8.89
N THR A 22 1.46 -5.17 -9.61
CA THR A 22 0.26 -5.93 -10.02
C THR A 22 0.07 -7.08 -9.06
N VAL A 23 -1.05 -7.10 -8.34
CA VAL A 23 -1.35 -8.08 -7.29
C VAL A 23 -2.54 -8.93 -7.71
N ASN A 24 -2.36 -10.24 -7.72
CA ASN A 24 -3.43 -11.20 -8.00
C ASN A 24 -4.15 -11.54 -6.70
N LEU A 25 -5.47 -11.36 -6.70
CA LEU A 25 -6.35 -11.65 -5.58
C LEU A 25 -7.06 -12.97 -5.81
N GLY A 26 -7.05 -13.83 -4.80
CA GLY A 26 -7.87 -15.03 -4.76
C GLY A 26 -9.29 -14.73 -4.29
N LYS A 27 -10.12 -15.78 -4.23
CA LYS A 27 -11.49 -15.67 -3.74
C LYS A 27 -11.52 -15.16 -2.30
N ASN A 28 -12.33 -14.13 -2.04
CA ASN A 28 -12.54 -13.61 -0.69
C ASN A 28 -13.29 -14.62 0.20
N LEU A 29 -13.04 -14.52 1.50
CA LEU A 29 -13.88 -15.15 2.51
C LEU A 29 -15.23 -14.44 2.62
N ASP A 30 -16.17 -15.08 3.32
CA ASP A 30 -17.44 -14.44 3.67
C ASP A 30 -17.17 -13.14 4.46
N PRO A 31 -17.87 -12.04 4.15
CA PRO A 31 -17.64 -10.77 4.81
C PRO A 31 -17.88 -10.84 6.32
N ILE A 32 -17.00 -10.23 7.11
CA ILE A 32 -17.13 -10.15 8.56
C ILE A 32 -17.78 -8.80 8.91
N PRO A 33 -19.01 -8.77 9.45
CA PRO A 33 -19.64 -7.53 9.90
C PRO A 33 -18.90 -6.98 11.11
N LEU A 34 -18.71 -5.67 11.14
CA LEU A 34 -18.13 -4.94 12.26
C LEU A 34 -19.21 -4.14 12.97
N LEU A 35 -18.92 -3.76 14.21
CA LEU A 35 -19.74 -2.79 14.93
C LEU A 35 -19.82 -1.48 14.11
N GLU A 36 -20.93 -0.77 14.27
CA GLU A 36 -21.17 0.52 13.59
C GLU A 36 -21.28 0.43 12.05
N GLY A 37 -21.57 -0.76 11.50
CA GLY A 37 -21.94 -0.93 10.08
C GLY A 37 -20.76 -1.11 9.12
N GLY A 38 -19.53 -1.22 9.63
CA GLY A 38 -18.37 -1.60 8.83
C GLY A 38 -18.43 -3.07 8.39
N THR A 39 -17.70 -3.40 7.33
CA THR A 39 -17.52 -4.79 6.88
C THR A 39 -16.06 -5.04 6.56
N ARG A 40 -15.47 -6.08 7.14
CA ARG A 40 -14.14 -6.57 6.78
C ARG A 40 -14.26 -7.59 5.65
N ILE A 41 -13.50 -7.38 4.59
CA ILE A 41 -13.28 -8.35 3.53
C ILE A 41 -11.88 -8.93 3.71
N VAL A 42 -11.72 -10.25 3.52
CA VAL A 42 -10.43 -10.94 3.64
C VAL A 42 -10.17 -11.66 2.32
N GLU A 43 -9.12 -11.26 1.62
CA GLU A 43 -8.76 -11.70 0.27
C GLU A 43 -7.30 -12.20 0.28
N PRO A 44 -7.05 -13.49 -0.03
CA PRO A 44 -5.69 -13.98 -0.15
C PRO A 44 -5.02 -13.35 -1.38
N ILE A 45 -3.75 -12.96 -1.25
CA ILE A 45 -2.92 -12.62 -2.40
C ILE A 45 -2.31 -13.93 -2.90
N THR A 46 -2.56 -14.27 -4.17
CA THR A 46 -2.11 -15.53 -4.78
C THR A 46 -0.88 -15.37 -5.65
N GLY A 47 -0.38 -14.15 -5.77
CA GLY A 47 0.86 -13.83 -6.47
C GLY A 47 0.82 -12.42 -7.06
N GLY A 48 1.81 -12.09 -7.87
CA GLY A 48 1.88 -10.79 -8.53
C GLY A 48 3.31 -10.43 -8.93
N THR A 49 3.45 -9.22 -9.46
CA THR A 49 4.75 -8.68 -9.87
C THR A 49 4.90 -7.25 -9.39
N ILE A 50 6.13 -6.87 -9.06
CA ILE A 50 6.54 -5.50 -8.82
C ILE A 50 7.54 -5.14 -9.93
N SER A 51 7.31 -4.02 -10.61
CA SER A 51 8.14 -3.58 -11.73
C SER A 51 8.38 -2.09 -11.65
N GLY A 52 9.63 -1.67 -11.74
CA GLY A 52 9.98 -0.26 -11.72
C GLY A 52 11.48 0.01 -11.61
N PRO A 53 11.88 1.29 -11.75
CA PRO A 53 13.27 1.68 -11.62
C PRO A 53 13.83 1.40 -10.22
N ALA A 54 13.02 1.50 -9.17
CA ALA A 54 13.49 1.35 -7.79
C ALA A 54 13.32 -0.07 -7.21
N PHE A 55 12.41 -0.88 -7.77
CA PHE A 55 12.13 -2.22 -7.23
C PHE A 55 11.60 -3.15 -8.32
N ASN A 56 12.16 -4.36 -8.41
CA ASN A 56 11.68 -5.42 -9.28
C ASN A 56 11.58 -6.72 -8.47
N ALA A 57 10.40 -7.34 -8.46
CA ALA A 57 10.15 -8.49 -7.60
C ALA A 57 8.96 -9.34 -8.08
N THR A 58 8.88 -10.57 -7.57
CA THR A 58 7.72 -11.45 -7.68
C THR A 58 7.04 -11.55 -6.32
N ILE A 59 5.74 -11.27 -6.29
CA ILE A 59 4.90 -11.49 -5.10
C ILE A 59 4.47 -12.96 -5.14
N GLU A 60 4.68 -13.67 -4.04
CA GLU A 60 4.38 -15.10 -3.92
C GLU A 60 3.12 -15.34 -3.10
N GLY A 61 2.81 -14.42 -2.18
CA GLY A 61 1.63 -14.53 -1.35
C GLY A 61 1.42 -13.32 -0.45
N GLY A 62 0.37 -13.42 0.37
CA GLY A 62 -0.01 -12.35 1.27
C GLY A 62 -1.51 -12.33 1.56
N LEU A 63 -1.96 -11.20 2.10
CA LEU A 63 -3.33 -10.95 2.49
C LEU A 63 -3.70 -9.49 2.23
N ALA A 64 -4.85 -9.26 1.61
CA ALA A 64 -5.55 -7.98 1.64
C ALA A 64 -6.77 -8.11 2.53
N ALA A 65 -6.93 -7.22 3.50
CA ALA A 65 -7.99 -7.27 4.48
C ALA A 65 -8.69 -5.91 4.67
N PRO A 66 -9.30 -5.29 3.64
CA PRO A 66 -9.86 -3.96 3.80
C PRO A 66 -11.10 -3.94 4.71
N ILE A 67 -11.31 -2.81 5.39
CA ILE A 67 -12.60 -2.47 6.01
C ILE A 67 -13.34 -1.50 5.10
N ILE A 68 -14.57 -1.83 4.73
CA ILE A 68 -15.46 -0.98 3.94
C ILE A 68 -16.55 -0.43 4.85
N ILE A 69 -16.73 0.89 4.85
CA ILE A 69 -17.84 1.59 5.49
C ILE A 69 -18.72 2.13 4.37
N ARG A 70 -19.98 1.70 4.33
CA ARG A 70 -20.96 2.19 3.34
C ARG A 70 -21.49 3.56 3.73
N ASP A 71 -21.99 4.29 2.74
CA ASP A 71 -22.76 5.51 3.00
C ASP A 71 -24.11 5.21 3.66
N ASP A 72 -24.75 6.25 4.19
CA ASP A 72 -26.02 6.15 4.93
C ASP A 72 -27.17 5.65 4.05
N THR A 73 -27.01 5.67 2.72
CA THR A 73 -27.98 5.16 1.74
C THR A 73 -27.71 3.71 1.33
N GLY A 74 -26.60 3.12 1.76
CA GLY A 74 -26.15 1.77 1.42
C GLY A 74 -25.65 1.60 -0.03
N ASN A 75 -25.64 2.66 -0.84
CA ASN A 75 -25.38 2.58 -2.28
C ASN A 75 -23.93 2.88 -2.68
N GLY A 76 -23.13 3.41 -1.75
CA GLY A 76 -21.73 3.79 -1.99
C GLY A 76 -20.80 3.43 -0.85
N THR A 77 -19.50 3.51 -1.11
CA THR A 77 -18.44 3.38 -0.09
C THR A 77 -18.07 4.76 0.43
N LYS A 78 -18.44 5.04 1.68
CA LYS A 78 -18.06 6.27 2.40
C LYS A 78 -16.56 6.29 2.70
N ALA A 79 -16.04 5.17 3.20
CA ALA A 79 -14.63 5.03 3.51
C ALA A 79 -14.17 3.57 3.33
N GLN A 80 -12.91 3.41 2.91
CA GLN A 80 -12.24 2.12 2.85
C GLN A 80 -10.88 2.26 3.55
N MET A 81 -10.63 1.41 4.54
CA MET A 81 -9.33 1.30 5.20
C MET A 81 -8.62 0.08 4.64
N ALA A 82 -7.44 0.28 4.06
CA ALA A 82 -6.59 -0.79 3.53
C ALA A 82 -5.69 -1.34 4.63
N PHE A 83 -5.58 -2.67 4.67
CA PHE A 83 -4.60 -3.41 5.46
C PHE A 83 -4.12 -4.56 4.59
N ILE A 84 -2.88 -4.48 4.12
CA ILE A 84 -2.35 -5.36 3.08
C ILE A 84 -0.96 -5.81 3.53
N TYR A 85 -0.71 -7.11 3.39
CA TYR A 85 0.58 -7.72 3.67
C TYR A 85 0.98 -8.54 2.45
N ALA A 86 2.17 -8.33 1.91
CA ALA A 86 2.67 -9.08 0.76
C ALA A 86 4.12 -9.52 0.99
N TYR A 87 4.48 -10.68 0.46
CA TYR A 87 5.85 -11.19 0.52
C TYR A 87 6.21 -11.92 -0.77
N GLY A 88 7.52 -12.11 -0.96
CA GLY A 88 8.08 -12.84 -2.07
C GLY A 88 9.58 -12.59 -2.22
N HIS A 89 10.07 -12.64 -3.45
CA HIS A 89 11.49 -12.44 -3.76
C HIS A 89 11.70 -11.33 -4.78
N ALA A 90 12.70 -10.50 -4.51
CA ALA A 90 13.21 -9.50 -5.43
C ALA A 90 14.02 -10.15 -6.56
N SER A 91 14.29 -9.43 -7.64
CA SER A 91 14.99 -9.99 -8.80
C SER A 91 16.45 -10.36 -8.54
N ASP A 92 17.05 -9.89 -7.45
CA ASP A 92 18.37 -10.31 -6.97
C ASP A 92 18.32 -11.57 -6.07
N GLY A 93 17.12 -12.13 -5.87
CA GLY A 93 16.87 -13.29 -5.02
C GLY A 93 16.66 -12.95 -3.54
N SER A 94 16.76 -11.67 -3.13
CA SER A 94 16.52 -11.27 -1.73
C SER A 94 15.04 -11.43 -1.37
N PRO A 95 14.69 -11.98 -0.19
CA PRO A 95 13.31 -11.99 0.27
C PRO A 95 12.86 -10.58 0.62
N PHE A 96 11.56 -10.32 0.47
CA PHE A 96 10.93 -9.10 0.95
C PHE A 96 9.62 -9.35 1.69
N TYR A 97 9.27 -8.38 2.52
CA TYR A 97 7.95 -8.25 3.15
C TYR A 97 7.48 -6.81 3.04
N ILE A 98 6.19 -6.61 2.75
CA ILE A 98 5.54 -5.32 2.65
C ILE A 98 4.35 -5.30 3.61
N ASP A 99 4.30 -4.26 4.44
CA ASP A 99 3.10 -3.85 5.17
C ASP A 99 2.56 -2.57 4.52
N GLU A 100 1.33 -2.64 4.02
CA GLU A 100 0.64 -1.53 3.40
C GLU A 100 -0.65 -1.22 4.15
N SER A 101 -0.81 0.04 4.57
CA SER A 101 -2.03 0.51 5.21
C SER A 101 -2.43 1.89 4.73
N GLY A 102 -3.72 2.18 4.74
CA GLY A 102 -4.19 3.49 4.31
C GLY A 102 -5.69 3.65 4.34
N VAL A 103 -6.13 4.73 3.71
CA VAL A 103 -7.54 5.11 3.70
C VAL A 103 -7.91 5.75 2.37
N GLY A 104 -9.17 5.61 2.00
CA GLY A 104 -9.75 6.35 0.90
C GLY A 104 -11.24 6.09 0.78
N THR A 105 -11.75 6.27 -0.44
CA THR A 105 -13.12 6.01 -0.82
C THR A 105 -13.20 4.76 -1.71
N GLY A 106 -14.39 4.40 -2.18
CA GLY A 106 -14.53 3.30 -3.14
C GLY A 106 -13.83 3.53 -4.49
N SER A 107 -13.44 4.76 -4.82
CA SER A 107 -12.86 5.13 -6.11
C SER A 107 -11.37 5.48 -6.07
N SER A 108 -10.83 5.87 -4.91
CA SER A 108 -9.43 6.24 -4.76
C SER A 108 -8.96 5.99 -3.34
N GLN A 109 -7.73 5.50 -3.19
CA GLN A 109 -7.09 5.25 -1.91
C GLN A 109 -5.68 5.81 -1.90
N THR A 110 -5.25 6.21 -0.71
CA THR A 110 -3.86 6.58 -0.45
C THR A 110 -3.36 5.72 0.70
N THR A 111 -2.26 5.02 0.46
CA THR A 111 -1.65 4.09 1.41
C THR A 111 -0.21 4.46 1.69
N ARG A 112 0.32 3.92 2.78
CA ARG A 112 1.73 3.92 3.11
C ARG A 112 2.23 2.49 3.02
N LEU A 113 3.35 2.30 2.34
CA LEU A 113 4.07 1.03 2.31
C LEU A 113 5.29 1.11 3.24
N ILE A 114 5.48 0.09 4.07
CA ILE A 114 6.71 -0.22 4.78
C ILE A 114 7.31 -1.43 4.09
N ILE A 115 8.48 -1.27 3.48
CA ILE A 115 9.14 -2.30 2.69
C ILE A 115 10.35 -2.80 3.48
N GLN A 116 10.39 -4.10 3.75
CA GLN A 116 11.52 -4.80 4.33
C GLN A 116 12.13 -5.67 3.24
N VAL A 117 13.34 -5.35 2.78
CA VAL A 117 14.02 -6.06 1.69
C VAL A 117 15.53 -5.94 1.81
N GLY A 118 16.26 -7.01 1.50
CA GLY A 118 17.72 -7.03 1.50
C GLY A 118 18.36 -6.69 0.14
N GLY A 119 19.65 -7.02 0.04
CA GLY A 119 20.40 -7.00 -1.22
C GLY A 119 20.49 -5.62 -1.86
N GLN A 120 20.35 -5.57 -3.18
CA GLN A 120 20.49 -4.32 -3.94
C GLN A 120 19.34 -3.31 -3.68
N TYR A 121 18.27 -3.77 -3.01
CA TYR A 121 17.06 -2.98 -2.75
C TYR A 121 16.97 -2.44 -1.32
N GLN A 122 17.98 -2.68 -0.48
CA GLN A 122 17.94 -2.33 0.95
C GLN A 122 17.61 -0.86 1.25
N ASP A 123 17.95 0.05 0.33
CA ASP A 123 17.65 1.49 0.46
C ASP A 123 16.15 1.81 0.48
N LEU A 124 15.28 0.88 0.07
CA LEU A 124 13.83 1.03 0.19
C LEU A 124 13.37 1.04 1.65
N GLN A 125 14.12 0.40 2.56
CA GLN A 125 13.77 0.33 3.98
C GLN A 125 13.80 1.69 4.67
N SER A 126 14.52 2.68 4.12
CA SER A 126 14.64 4.03 4.67
C SER A 126 13.75 5.07 3.99
N LYS A 127 12.84 4.64 3.10
CA LYS A 127 11.95 5.56 2.36
C LYS A 127 10.57 5.61 2.98
N TYR A 128 9.94 6.78 2.93
CA TYR A 128 8.50 6.89 3.08
C TYR A 128 7.86 6.62 1.72
N VAL A 129 7.12 5.52 1.59
CA VAL A 129 6.51 5.13 0.32
C VAL A 129 5.00 5.36 0.39
N LEU A 130 4.49 6.16 -0.54
CA LEU A 130 3.08 6.42 -0.78
C LEU A 130 2.57 5.47 -1.88
N GLY A 131 1.52 4.72 -1.59
CA GLY A 131 0.83 3.87 -2.55
C GLY A 131 -0.52 4.46 -2.98
N GLN A 132 -0.91 4.17 -4.22
CA GLN A 132 -2.23 4.48 -4.75
C GLN A 132 -2.84 3.22 -5.37
N PRO A 133 -3.50 2.38 -4.56
CA PRO A 133 -4.08 1.14 -5.05
C PRO A 133 -5.39 1.39 -5.80
N SER A 134 -5.62 0.59 -6.83
CA SER A 134 -6.87 0.45 -7.56
C SER A 134 -7.17 -1.03 -7.75
N VAL A 135 -8.44 -1.41 -7.73
CA VAL A 135 -8.88 -2.80 -7.89
C VAL A 135 -9.81 -2.89 -9.08
N ASN A 136 -9.65 -3.92 -9.91
CA ASN A 136 -10.54 -4.13 -11.04
C ASN A 136 -11.98 -4.47 -10.59
N ALA A 137 -12.95 -4.30 -11.49
CA ALA A 137 -14.37 -4.56 -11.17
C ALA A 137 -14.64 -6.01 -10.72
N ALA A 138 -13.86 -6.98 -11.24
CA ALA A 138 -13.97 -8.39 -10.88
C ALA A 138 -13.32 -8.73 -9.51
N ARG A 139 -12.59 -7.78 -8.90
CA ARG A 139 -11.81 -7.98 -7.67
C ARG A 139 -10.84 -9.16 -7.71
N THR A 140 -10.21 -9.35 -8.87
CA THR A 140 -9.21 -10.41 -9.09
C THR A 140 -7.80 -9.85 -9.23
N VAL A 141 -7.67 -8.55 -9.53
CA VAL A 141 -6.39 -7.88 -9.72
C VAL A 141 -6.44 -6.50 -9.07
N ALA A 142 -5.39 -6.17 -8.32
CA ALA A 142 -5.12 -4.81 -7.86
C ALA A 142 -3.84 -4.27 -8.51
N LEU A 143 -3.84 -2.98 -8.82
CA LEU A 143 -2.67 -2.24 -9.27
C LEU A 143 -2.33 -1.18 -8.22
N VAL A 144 -1.07 -1.10 -7.81
CA VAL A 144 -0.59 -0.10 -6.85
C VAL A 144 0.55 0.69 -7.45
N GLU A 145 0.33 1.99 -7.67
CA GLU A 145 1.40 2.91 -8.06
C GLU A 145 2.10 3.44 -6.80
N CYS A 146 3.44 3.34 -6.76
CA CYS A 146 4.22 3.64 -5.57
C CYS A 146 5.20 4.79 -5.81
N PHE A 147 5.24 5.72 -4.85
CA PHE A 147 6.05 6.94 -4.89
C PHE A 147 6.83 7.11 -3.60
N SER A 148 8.07 7.57 -3.67
CA SER A 148 8.82 8.05 -2.51
C SER A 148 8.38 9.45 -2.15
N VAL A 149 8.20 9.70 -0.86
CA VAL A 149 8.03 11.04 -0.29
C VAL A 149 9.34 11.41 0.39
N PRO A 150 9.97 12.54 0.04
CA PRO A 150 11.20 12.98 0.70
C PRO A 150 10.95 13.24 2.18
N LEU A 151 11.88 12.79 3.02
CA LEU A 151 11.87 13.07 4.46
C LEU A 151 12.38 14.50 4.71
N PRO A 152 11.89 15.19 5.76
CA PRO A 152 12.48 16.45 6.20
C PRO A 152 13.98 16.29 6.49
N VAL A 153 14.77 17.28 6.07
CA VAL A 153 16.21 17.41 6.35
C VAL A 153 16.49 18.45 7.44
#